data_AF-A0A7U9SV36-F1
#
_entry.id   AF-A0A7U9SV36-F1
#
_cell.length_a   1.000
_cell.length_b   1.000
_cell.length_c   1.000
_cell.angle_alpha   90.00
_cell.angle_beta   90.00
_cell.angle_gamma   90.00
#
_symmetry.space_group_name_H-M   'P 1'
#
loop_
_entity.id
_entity.type
_entity.pdbx_description
1 polymer ?
#
loop_
_entity_poly.entity_id
_entity_poly.type
_entity_poly.pdbx_seq_one_letter_code
_entity_poly.pdbx_strand_id
1 'polypeptide(L)'
;MVLVEDIKVEKKLKKPFSDEQRELLLRNCETLRDKAMMEFLYSTAVRVSELAALNKDDIRWTTKELIVLGKGSKERTVYLNDRANMYIKEYLESRTDDNEALFVSIRNPHERLTKGGIEDIIRRTGMRAGVEKAHPHRFRRTAATNALNRGMPVQEVAQFLGHTKLETTMIYCSVDQAGVKYHHQKYLSA
;
A
#
# COMPACT_ATOMS: atom_id res chain seq x y z
N MET A 1 19.27 2.68 42.98
CA MET A 1 18.61 2.19 41.75
C MET A 1 18.57 3.38 40.80
N VAL A 2 19.50 3.43 39.84
CA VAL A 2 19.60 4.56 38.90
C VAL A 2 18.48 4.38 37.86
N LEU A 3 17.54 5.32 37.85
CA LEU A 3 16.57 5.45 36.76
C LEU A 3 17.37 5.89 35.53
N VAL A 4 17.65 4.95 34.63
CA VAL A 4 18.18 5.27 33.31
C VAL A 4 17.07 6.01 32.59
N GLU A 5 17.26 7.32 32.40
CA GLU A 5 16.36 8.11 31.56
C GLU A 5 16.33 7.50 30.16
N ASP A 6 15.12 7.28 29.64
CA ASP A 6 14.92 6.77 28.29
C ASP A 6 15.65 7.69 27.30
N ILE A 7 16.68 7.17 26.64
CA ILE A 7 17.41 7.87 25.59
C ILE A 7 16.40 8.18 24.48
N LYS A 8 16.01 9.45 24.37
CA LYS A 8 15.14 9.95 23.30
C LYS A 8 15.90 9.91 21.98
N VAL A 9 15.88 8.75 21.32
CA VAL A 9 16.35 8.63 19.94
C VAL A 9 15.36 9.34 19.04
N GLU A 10 15.82 10.37 18.33
CA GLU A 10 15.02 11.09 17.36
C GLU A 10 14.55 10.11 16.26
N LYS A 11 13.25 9.80 16.25
CA LYS A 11 12.67 8.88 15.27
C LYS A 11 12.66 9.56 13.90
N LYS A 12 13.65 9.26 13.05
CA LYS A 12 13.63 9.67 11.64
C LYS A 12 12.33 9.20 10.96
N LEU A 13 11.46 10.14 10.61
CA LEU A 13 10.24 9.87 9.85
C LEU A 13 10.63 9.30 8.48
N LYS A 14 10.35 8.01 8.25
CA LYS A 14 10.59 7.43 6.92
C LYS A 14 9.63 8.09 5.92
N LYS A 15 10.13 8.53 4.77
CA LYS A 15 9.35 9.29 3.79
C LYS A 15 8.47 8.37 2.92
N PRO A 16 7.22 8.76 2.61
CA PRO A 16 6.43 8.10 1.57
C PRO A 16 7.10 8.26 0.19
N PHE A 17 6.55 7.64 -0.84
CA PHE A 17 6.90 7.99 -2.23
C PHE A 17 6.30 9.36 -2.57
N SER A 18 7.03 10.19 -3.30
CA SER A 18 6.40 11.30 -4.03
C SER A 18 5.58 10.77 -5.21
N ASP A 19 4.71 11.60 -5.76
CA ASP A 19 3.94 11.23 -6.97
C ASP A 19 4.88 10.96 -8.16
N GLU A 20 5.96 11.73 -8.29
CA GLU A 20 7.02 11.49 -9.28
C GLU A 20 7.69 10.13 -9.07
N GLN A 21 8.08 9.77 -7.84
CA GLN A 21 8.69 8.47 -7.55
C GLN A 21 7.74 7.31 -7.86
N ARG A 22 6.44 7.47 -7.60
CA ARG A 22 5.44 6.47 -7.98
C ARG A 22 5.35 6.29 -9.49
N GLU A 23 5.31 7.39 -10.23
CA GLU A 23 5.25 7.34 -11.69
C GLU A 23 6.54 6.75 -12.29
N LEU A 24 7.71 7.09 -11.73
CA LEU A 24 9.00 6.47 -12.11
C LEU A 24 8.99 4.95 -11.89
N LEU A 25 8.46 4.47 -10.75
CA LEU A 25 8.32 3.04 -10.50
C LEU A 25 7.44 2.35 -11.55
N LEU A 26 6.28 2.93 -11.87
CA LEU A 26 5.35 2.36 -12.86
C LEU A 26 5.94 2.32 -14.27
N ARG A 27 6.64 3.38 -14.68
CA ARG A 27 7.30 3.47 -15.99
C ARG A 27 8.43 2.46 -16.15
N ASN A 28 9.08 2.06 -15.05
CA ASN A 28 10.20 1.11 -15.03
C ASN A 28 9.79 -0.33 -14.66
N CYS A 29 8.48 -0.61 -14.59
CA CYS A 29 7.98 -1.98 -14.50
C CYS A 29 8.15 -2.68 -15.85
N GLU A 30 8.75 -3.88 -15.83
CA GLU A 30 9.02 -4.66 -17.04
C GLU A 30 7.79 -5.40 -17.56
N THR A 31 6.81 -5.67 -16.69
CA THR A 31 5.63 -6.48 -17.02
C THR A 31 4.32 -5.85 -16.56
N LEU A 32 3.21 -6.23 -17.20
CA LEU A 32 1.86 -5.84 -16.77
C LEU A 32 1.59 -6.31 -15.33
N ARG A 33 2.05 -7.51 -14.98
CA ARG A 33 1.99 -8.05 -13.61
C ARG A 33 2.60 -7.08 -12.60
N ASP A 34 3.81 -6.59 -12.86
CA ASP A 34 4.51 -5.72 -11.91
C ASP A 34 3.81 -4.38 -11.75
N LYS A 35 3.30 -3.80 -12.85
CA LYS A 35 2.48 -2.57 -12.84
C LYS A 35 1.20 -2.77 -12.01
N ALA A 36 0.45 -3.81 -12.31
CA ALA A 36 -0.78 -4.17 -11.60
C ALA A 36 -0.52 -4.38 -10.10
N MET A 37 0.57 -5.09 -9.76
CA MET A 37 0.95 -5.37 -8.38
C MET A 37 1.31 -4.11 -7.60
N MET A 38 2.05 -3.17 -8.20
CA MET A 38 2.41 -1.91 -7.53
C MET A 38 1.21 -0.99 -7.34
N GLU A 39 0.34 -0.87 -8.34
CA GLU A 39 -0.91 -0.09 -8.19
C GLU A 39 -1.87 -0.74 -7.20
N PHE A 40 -1.94 -2.07 -7.16
CA PHE A 40 -2.70 -2.80 -6.14
C PHE A 40 -2.21 -2.45 -4.73
N LEU A 41 -0.90 -2.51 -4.49
CA LEU A 41 -0.30 -2.19 -3.18
C LEU A 41 -0.58 -0.74 -2.77
N TYR A 42 -0.49 0.20 -3.71
CA TYR A 42 -0.83 1.59 -3.42
C TYR A 42 -2.33 1.77 -3.12
N SER A 43 -3.19 1.16 -3.92
CA SER A 43 -4.64 1.33 -3.80
C SER A 43 -5.19 0.75 -2.50
N THR A 44 -4.77 -0.46 -2.15
CA THR A 44 -5.37 -1.23 -1.04
C THR A 44 -4.60 -1.05 0.27
N ALA A 45 -3.33 -0.61 0.18
CA ALA A 45 -2.38 -0.53 1.27
C ALA A 45 -2.23 -1.83 2.08
N VAL A 46 -2.51 -3.00 1.51
CA VAL A 46 -2.39 -4.29 2.20
C VAL A 46 -0.94 -4.62 2.57
N ARG A 47 -0.77 -5.57 3.49
CA ARG A 47 0.54 -6.15 3.79
C ARG A 47 0.96 -7.06 2.63
N VAL A 48 2.27 -7.21 2.43
CA VAL A 48 2.81 -8.13 1.40
C VAL A 48 2.33 -9.58 1.61
N SER A 49 2.14 -9.99 2.86
CA SER A 49 1.62 -11.31 3.19
C SER A 49 0.16 -11.50 2.80
N GLU A 50 -0.64 -10.44 2.91
CA GLU A 50 -2.05 -10.46 2.51
C GLU A 50 -2.12 -10.52 0.99
N LEU A 51 -1.35 -9.67 0.29
CA LEU A 51 -1.22 -9.70 -1.17
C LEU A 51 -0.83 -11.10 -1.69
N ALA A 52 0.21 -11.71 -1.11
CA ALA A 52 0.70 -13.01 -1.55
C ALA A 52 -0.35 -14.13 -1.40
N ALA A 53 -1.31 -13.97 -0.48
CA ALA A 53 -2.34 -14.97 -0.20
C ALA A 53 -3.60 -14.83 -1.08
N LEU A 54 -3.76 -13.72 -1.80
CA LEU A 54 -4.98 -13.45 -2.57
C LEU A 54 -5.14 -14.35 -3.80
N ASN A 55 -6.40 -14.64 -4.12
CA ASN A 55 -6.88 -15.29 -5.33
C ASN A 55 -7.59 -14.29 -6.26
N LYS A 56 -7.75 -14.69 -7.53
CA LYS A 56 -8.50 -13.92 -8.54
C LYS A 56 -9.95 -13.66 -8.09
N ASP A 57 -10.57 -14.67 -7.46
CA ASP A 57 -11.97 -14.64 -7.06
C ASP A 57 -12.25 -13.89 -5.75
N ASP A 58 -11.19 -13.47 -5.03
CA ASP A 58 -11.35 -12.63 -3.83
C ASP A 58 -11.81 -11.19 -4.18
N ILE A 59 -11.68 -10.79 -5.44
CA ILE A 59 -12.01 -9.44 -5.91
C ILE A 59 -13.44 -9.41 -6.46
N ARG A 60 -14.28 -8.59 -5.84
CA ARG A 60 -15.59 -8.21 -6.39
C ARG A 60 -15.41 -7.10 -7.42
N TRP A 61 -15.26 -7.45 -8.70
CA TRP A 61 -14.92 -6.53 -9.80
C TRP A 61 -15.89 -5.35 -9.99
N THR A 62 -17.19 -5.55 -9.71
CA THR A 62 -18.20 -4.50 -9.85
C THR A 62 -18.09 -3.46 -8.74
N THR A 63 -17.95 -3.90 -7.49
CA THR A 63 -17.86 -3.01 -6.32
C THR A 63 -16.43 -2.57 -6.02
N LYS A 64 -15.43 -3.20 -6.64
CA LYS A 64 -13.98 -2.96 -6.44
C LYS A 64 -13.55 -3.22 -5.01
N GLU A 65 -14.17 -4.21 -4.38
CA GLU A 65 -13.91 -4.60 -3.00
C GLU A 65 -13.27 -5.96 -2.92
N LEU A 66 -12.48 -6.18 -1.88
CA LEU A 66 -12.00 -7.51 -1.49
C LEU A 66 -11.85 -7.58 0.03
N ILE A 67 -11.93 -8.79 0.57
CA ILE A 67 -11.74 -9.04 2.00
C ILE A 67 -10.33 -9.60 2.20
N VAL A 68 -9.58 -9.03 3.14
CA VAL A 68 -8.25 -9.51 3.50
C VAL A 68 -8.21 -9.97 4.95
N LEU A 69 -7.54 -11.10 5.17
CA LEU A 69 -7.32 -11.69 6.49
C LEU A 69 -6.06 -11.09 7.14
N GLY A 70 -6.26 -10.25 8.15
CA GLY A 70 -5.20 -9.65 8.94
C GLY A 70 -4.64 -10.58 10.02
N LYS A 71 -3.66 -10.06 10.80
CA LYS A 71 -3.10 -10.76 11.95
C LYS A 71 -4.20 -11.06 12.98
N GLY A 72 -4.27 -12.32 13.44
CA GLY A 72 -5.30 -12.78 14.38
C GLY A 72 -6.65 -13.08 13.72
N SER A 73 -6.65 -13.41 12.42
CA SER A 73 -7.85 -13.76 11.63
C SER A 73 -8.93 -12.67 11.61
N LYS A 74 -8.52 -11.41 11.75
CA LYS A 74 -9.43 -10.27 11.61
C LYS A 74 -9.58 -9.92 10.14
N GLU A 75 -10.78 -10.12 9.63
CA GLU A 75 -11.15 -9.68 8.29
C GLU A 75 -11.31 -8.17 8.24
N ARG A 76 -10.95 -7.60 7.09
CA ARG A 76 -11.33 -6.23 6.74
C ARG A 76 -11.54 -6.11 5.24
N THR A 77 -12.48 -5.27 4.85
CA THR A 77 -12.66 -4.87 3.46
C THR A 77 -11.58 -3.86 3.06
N VAL A 78 -10.99 -4.04 1.89
CA VAL A 78 -10.15 -3.05 1.22
C VAL A 78 -10.68 -2.79 -0.19
N TYR A 79 -10.27 -1.66 -0.76
CA TYR A 79 -10.87 -1.14 -1.98
C TYR A 79 -9.81 -0.92 -3.07
N LEU A 80 -10.21 -1.19 -4.31
CA LEU A 80 -9.45 -0.86 -5.51
C LEU A 80 -9.93 0.49 -6.06
N ASN A 81 -8.99 1.37 -6.35
CA ASN A 81 -9.23 2.53 -7.19
C ASN A 81 -9.29 2.09 -8.65
N ASP A 82 -9.76 2.99 -9.52
CA ASP A 82 -9.98 2.69 -10.94
C ASP A 82 -8.70 2.26 -11.66
N ARG A 83 -7.58 2.93 -11.35
CA ARG A 83 -6.28 2.66 -11.98
C ARG A 83 -5.76 1.26 -11.64
N ALA A 84 -5.84 0.85 -10.38
CA ALA A 84 -5.47 -0.48 -9.95
C ALA A 84 -6.39 -1.53 -10.58
N ASN A 85 -7.70 -1.32 -10.53
CA ASN A 85 -8.68 -2.23 -11.13
C ASN A 85 -8.42 -2.46 -12.63
N MET A 86 -8.13 -1.39 -13.38
CA MET A 86 -7.79 -1.45 -14.80
C MET A 86 -6.54 -2.30 -15.06
N TYR A 87 -5.42 -2.01 -14.40
CA TYR A 87 -4.19 -2.77 -14.61
C TYR A 87 -4.28 -4.23 -14.18
N ILE A 88 -5.04 -4.52 -13.12
CA ILE A 88 -5.23 -5.91 -12.70
C ILE A 88 -6.03 -6.67 -13.76
N LYS A 89 -7.08 -6.08 -14.33
CA LYS A 89 -7.83 -6.71 -15.43
C LYS A 89 -6.95 -6.96 -16.65
N GLU A 90 -6.20 -5.95 -17.11
CA GLU A 90 -5.25 -6.11 -18.23
C GLU A 90 -4.23 -7.23 -17.95
N TYR A 91 -3.72 -7.30 -16.72
CA TYR A 91 -2.83 -8.38 -16.32
C TYR A 91 -3.52 -9.74 -16.37
N LEU A 92 -4.71 -9.89 -15.79
CA LEU A 92 -5.43 -11.16 -15.77
C LEU A 92 -5.84 -11.63 -17.17
N GLU A 93 -6.23 -10.71 -18.05
CA GLU A 93 -6.52 -10.99 -19.47
C GLU A 93 -5.27 -11.46 -20.23
N SER A 94 -4.09 -11.00 -19.84
CA SER A 94 -2.82 -11.43 -20.44
C SER A 94 -2.33 -12.81 -19.98
N ARG A 95 -2.97 -13.41 -18.96
CA ARG A 95 -2.55 -14.71 -18.40
C ARG A 95 -3.08 -15.86 -19.24
N THR A 96 -2.24 -16.89 -19.36
CA THR A 96 -2.56 -18.14 -20.08
C THR A 96 -2.51 -19.35 -19.15
N ASP A 97 -2.49 -19.13 -17.83
CA ASP A 97 -2.35 -20.15 -16.80
C ASP A 97 -3.65 -20.31 -15.99
N ASP A 98 -3.82 -21.49 -15.38
CA ASP A 98 -5.01 -21.82 -14.58
C ASP A 98 -4.85 -21.54 -13.09
N ASN A 99 -3.76 -20.90 -12.65
CA ASN A 99 -3.48 -20.69 -11.23
C ASN A 99 -4.49 -19.71 -10.62
N GLU A 100 -5.11 -20.10 -9.50
CA GLU A 100 -6.09 -19.29 -8.76
C GLU A 100 -5.49 -18.01 -8.16
N ALA A 101 -4.17 -18.00 -7.88
CA ALA A 101 -3.51 -16.89 -7.23
C ALA A 101 -3.66 -15.59 -8.03
N LEU A 102 -3.86 -14.48 -7.33
CA LEU A 102 -4.01 -13.17 -7.98
C LEU A 102 -2.75 -12.80 -8.76
N PHE A 103 -1.56 -12.99 -8.17
CA PHE A 103 -0.26 -12.72 -8.82
C PHE A 103 0.64 -13.95 -8.85
N VAL A 104 1.17 -14.26 -10.04
CA VAL A 104 2.02 -15.44 -10.28
C VAL A 104 3.39 -15.08 -10.87
N SER A 105 4.31 -16.05 -10.87
CA SER A 105 5.61 -15.92 -11.51
C SER A 105 5.47 -15.83 -13.04
N ILE A 106 6.40 -15.14 -13.71
CA ILE A 106 6.39 -14.97 -15.18
C ILE A 106 6.78 -16.28 -15.87
N ARG A 107 7.56 -17.13 -15.22
CA ARG A 107 8.07 -18.36 -15.80
C ARG A 107 7.08 -19.49 -15.52
N ASN A 108 6.87 -20.35 -16.52
CA ASN A 108 6.21 -21.65 -16.34
C ASN A 108 6.89 -22.38 -15.15
N PRO A 109 6.12 -22.95 -14.19
CA PRO A 109 4.67 -23.24 -14.24
C PRO A 109 3.74 -22.16 -13.67
N HIS A 110 4.15 -20.89 -13.62
CA HIS A 110 3.31 -19.77 -13.13
C HIS A 110 2.85 -19.96 -11.68
N GLU A 111 3.82 -20.21 -10.80
CA GLU A 111 3.58 -20.36 -9.37
C GLU A 111 3.16 -19.06 -8.69
N ARG A 112 2.35 -19.18 -7.63
CA ARG A 112 1.99 -18.07 -6.74
C ARG A 112 3.24 -17.31 -6.31
N LEU A 113 3.19 -15.98 -6.38
CA LEU A 113 4.30 -15.17 -5.87
C LEU A 113 4.43 -15.28 -4.35
N THR A 114 5.66 -15.51 -3.90
CA THR A 114 6.00 -15.46 -2.47
C THR A 114 6.20 -14.03 -1.99
N LYS A 115 6.15 -13.82 -0.68
CA LYS A 115 6.43 -12.50 -0.06
C LYS A 115 7.79 -11.96 -0.48
N GLY A 116 8.82 -12.81 -0.42
CA GLY A 116 10.18 -12.46 -0.84
C GLY A 116 10.28 -12.16 -2.34
N GLY A 117 9.54 -12.90 -3.18
CA GLY A 117 9.46 -12.61 -4.62
C GLY A 117 8.86 -11.24 -4.91
N ILE A 118 7.77 -10.88 -4.24
CA ILE A 118 7.14 -9.55 -4.37
C ILE A 118 8.11 -8.45 -3.91
N GLU A 119 8.75 -8.63 -2.75
CA GLU A 119 9.73 -7.67 -2.22
C GLU A 119 10.90 -7.48 -3.19
N ASP A 120 11.42 -8.55 -3.77
CA ASP A 120 12.52 -8.51 -4.72
C ASP A 120 12.15 -7.81 -6.03
N ILE A 121 10.96 -8.08 -6.59
CA ILE A 121 10.45 -7.41 -7.80
C ILE A 121 10.38 -5.89 -7.56
N ILE A 122 9.80 -5.47 -6.44
CA ILE A 122 9.66 -4.05 -6.11
C ILE A 122 11.03 -3.40 -5.91
N ARG A 123 11.94 -4.08 -5.20
CA ARG A 123 13.30 -3.60 -4.95
C ARG A 123 14.06 -3.41 -6.26
N ARG A 124 14.06 -4.41 -7.15
CA ARG A 124 14.72 -4.33 -8.46
C ARG A 124 14.13 -3.23 -9.34
N THR A 125 12.81 -3.08 -9.34
CA THR A 125 12.15 -1.99 -10.05
C THR A 125 12.55 -0.62 -9.51
N GLY A 126 12.63 -0.48 -8.17
CA GLY A 126 13.14 0.73 -7.54
C GLY A 126 14.58 1.06 -7.92
N MET A 127 15.46 0.05 -7.97
CA MET A 127 16.84 0.23 -8.42
C MET A 127 16.91 0.75 -9.86
N ARG A 128 16.14 0.17 -10.78
CA ARG A 128 16.07 0.64 -12.18
C ARG A 128 15.52 2.07 -12.28
N ALA A 129 14.51 2.38 -11.47
CA ALA A 129 13.85 3.68 -11.47
C ALA A 129 14.64 4.80 -10.75
N GLY A 130 15.78 4.49 -10.12
CA GLY A 130 16.48 5.44 -9.25
C GLY A 130 15.72 5.78 -7.95
N VAL A 131 14.75 4.93 -7.57
CA VAL A 131 13.92 5.13 -6.38
C VAL A 131 14.43 4.24 -5.25
N GLU A 132 15.19 4.85 -4.34
CA GLU A 132 15.77 4.15 -3.20
C GLU A 132 14.71 3.56 -2.26
N LYS A 133 15.06 2.45 -1.60
CA LYS A 133 14.24 1.81 -0.55
C LYS A 133 12.80 1.56 -1.02
N ALA A 134 12.61 1.13 -2.27
CA ALA A 134 11.33 0.65 -2.75
C ALA A 134 11.02 -0.72 -2.12
N HIS A 135 9.92 -0.82 -1.37
CA HIS A 135 9.46 -2.05 -0.73
C HIS A 135 7.95 -1.93 -0.42
N PRO A 136 7.21 -3.05 -0.23
CA PRO A 136 5.75 -3.03 -0.03
C PRO A 136 5.27 -2.09 1.08
N HIS A 137 5.97 -2.07 2.22
CA HIS A 137 5.57 -1.21 3.35
C HIS A 137 5.67 0.29 3.02
N ARG A 138 6.52 0.69 2.06
CA ARG A 138 6.59 2.09 1.61
C ARG A 138 5.35 2.46 0.79
N PHE A 139 4.80 1.57 -0.03
CA PHE A 139 3.51 1.80 -0.71
C PHE A 139 2.38 2.02 0.30
N ARG A 140 2.28 1.14 1.30
CA ARG A 140 1.29 1.25 2.37
C ARG A 140 1.40 2.57 3.14
N ARG A 141 2.62 3.02 3.43
CA ARG A 141 2.88 4.34 4.02
C ARG A 141 2.40 5.47 3.10
N THR A 142 2.76 5.42 1.82
CA THR A 142 2.34 6.43 0.84
C THR A 142 0.82 6.52 0.74
N ALA A 143 0.13 5.38 0.68
CA ALA A 143 -1.32 5.34 0.67
C ALA A 143 -1.92 5.99 1.93
N ALA A 144 -1.43 5.62 3.11
CA ALA A 144 -1.89 6.19 4.38
C ALA A 144 -1.66 7.70 4.48
N THR A 145 -0.43 8.16 4.19
CA THR A 145 -0.10 9.59 4.20
C THR A 145 -0.92 10.36 3.18
N ASN A 146 -1.09 9.84 1.97
CA ASN A 146 -1.90 10.50 0.95
C ASN A 146 -3.39 10.57 1.32
N ALA A 147 -3.93 9.52 1.96
CA ALA A 147 -5.31 9.54 2.44
C ALA A 147 -5.52 10.61 3.52
N LEU A 148 -4.61 10.66 4.50
CA LEU A 148 -4.63 11.70 5.55
C LEU A 148 -4.51 13.11 4.97
N ASN A 149 -3.56 13.32 4.04
CA ASN A 149 -3.37 14.61 3.39
C ASN A 149 -4.57 15.05 2.53
N ARG A 150 -5.37 14.10 2.03
CA ARG A 150 -6.62 14.37 1.32
C ARG A 150 -7.83 14.50 2.26
N GLY A 151 -7.61 14.50 3.57
CA GLY A 151 -8.62 14.76 4.58
C GLY A 151 -9.39 13.54 5.07
N MET A 152 -8.95 12.31 4.76
CA MET A 152 -9.56 11.11 5.33
C MET A 152 -9.34 11.09 6.86
N PRO A 153 -10.39 10.90 7.67
CA PRO A 153 -10.25 10.81 9.12
C PRO A 153 -9.27 9.73 9.55
N VAL A 154 -8.43 10.01 10.55
CA VAL A 154 -7.37 9.08 10.98
C VAL A 154 -7.91 7.74 11.47
N GLN A 155 -9.14 7.72 12.00
CA GLN A 155 -9.86 6.53 12.44
C GLN A 155 -10.20 5.63 11.24
N GLU A 156 -10.68 6.22 10.13
CA GLU A 156 -10.94 5.50 8.89
C GLU A 156 -9.64 5.00 8.25
N VAL A 157 -8.58 5.83 8.29
CA VAL A 157 -7.23 5.43 7.85
C VAL A 157 -6.75 4.21 8.65
N ALA A 158 -6.94 4.21 9.97
CA ALA A 158 -6.57 3.08 10.82
C ALA A 158 -7.39 1.82 10.52
N GLN A 159 -8.69 1.96 10.24
CA GLN A 159 -9.57 0.86 9.89
C GLN A 159 -9.17 0.21 8.57
N PHE A 160 -8.98 0.98 7.49
CA PHE A 160 -8.60 0.39 6.19
C PHE A 160 -7.20 -0.25 6.22
N LEU A 161 -6.28 0.32 7.00
CA LEU A 161 -4.98 -0.30 7.25
C LEU A 161 -5.11 -1.58 8.11
N GLY A 162 -6.15 -1.70 8.94
CA GLY A 162 -6.25 -2.79 9.92
C GLY A 162 -5.21 -2.62 11.04
N HIS A 163 -5.12 -1.41 11.58
CA HIS A 163 -4.32 -1.09 12.76
C HIS A 163 -5.22 -1.20 14.00
N THR A 164 -4.77 -1.96 15.00
CA THR A 164 -5.49 -2.10 16.27
C THR A 164 -5.29 -0.91 17.20
N LYS A 165 -4.18 -0.19 17.03
CA LYS A 165 -3.74 0.95 17.83
C LYS A 165 -3.66 2.18 16.96
N LEU A 166 -4.43 3.22 17.28
CA LEU A 166 -4.48 4.46 16.50
C LEU A 166 -3.10 5.12 16.42
N GLU A 167 -2.27 4.97 17.46
CA GLU A 167 -0.90 5.48 17.52
C GLU A 167 -0.04 4.95 16.36
N THR A 168 -0.35 3.75 15.85
CA THR A 168 0.35 3.16 14.70
C THR A 168 0.02 3.90 13.41
N THR A 169 -1.17 4.48 13.30
CA THR A 169 -1.59 5.32 12.16
C THR A 169 -1.09 6.76 12.32
N MET A 170 -1.02 7.26 13.56
CA MET A 170 -0.52 8.61 13.87
C MET A 170 0.92 8.84 13.39
N ILE A 171 1.73 7.78 13.22
CA ILE A 171 3.08 7.91 12.65
C ILE A 171 3.10 8.46 11.20
N TYR A 172 1.95 8.43 10.51
CA TYR A 172 1.78 8.97 9.16
C TYR A 172 1.19 10.38 9.15
N CYS A 173 0.75 10.88 10.30
CA CYS A 173 0.24 12.23 10.46
C CYS A 173 1.41 13.20 10.63
N SER A 174 1.63 14.07 9.66
CA SER A 174 2.39 15.30 9.87
C SER A 174 1.39 16.43 10.07
N VAL A 175 1.40 17.05 11.25
CA VAL A 175 0.60 18.26 11.47
C VAL A 175 1.29 19.41 10.75
N ASP A 176 0.71 19.84 9.64
CA ASP A 176 1.08 21.06 8.94
C ASP A 176 0.27 22.23 9.52
N GLN A 177 0.96 23.29 9.96
CA GLN A 177 0.33 24.50 10.48
C GLN A 177 -0.57 25.18 9.44
N ALA A 178 -0.26 25.05 8.15
CA ALA A 178 -1.15 25.53 7.09
C ALA A 178 -2.49 24.76 7.07
N GLY A 179 -2.43 23.43 7.24
CA GLY A 179 -3.62 22.58 7.39
C GLY A 179 -4.42 22.92 8.65
N VAL A 180 -3.76 23.14 9.78
CA VAL A 180 -4.41 23.58 11.04
C VAL A 180 -5.16 24.89 10.82
N LYS A 181 -4.53 25.88 10.20
CA LYS A 181 -5.16 27.18 9.89
C LYS A 181 -6.35 27.03 8.95
N TYR A 182 -6.21 26.25 7.87
CA TYR A 182 -7.31 25.99 6.93
C TYR A 182 -8.50 25.34 7.62
N HIS A 183 -8.27 24.30 8.43
CA HIS A 183 -9.34 23.60 9.14
C HIS A 183 -9.96 24.45 10.25
N HIS A 184 -9.16 25.25 10.97
CA HIS A 184 -9.69 26.23 11.91
C HIS A 184 -10.64 27.19 11.20
N GLN A 185 -10.25 27.76 10.06
CA GLN A 185 -11.13 28.63 9.28
C GLN A 185 -12.38 27.85 8.85
N LYS A 186 -12.24 26.69 8.20
CA LYS A 186 -13.37 25.91 7.69
C LYS A 186 -14.42 25.52 8.75
N TYR A 187 -13.98 25.15 9.95
CA TYR A 187 -14.87 24.56 10.96
C TYR A 187 -15.24 25.51 12.11
N LEU A 188 -14.47 26.60 12.31
CA LEU A 188 -14.68 27.54 13.41
C LEU A 188 -14.92 28.98 12.95
N SER A 189 -14.87 29.28 11.63
CA SER A 189 -15.37 30.58 11.16
C SER A 189 -16.90 30.58 11.24
N ALA A 190 -17.44 31.53 12.00
CA ALA A 190 -18.87 31.85 12.03
C ALA A 190 -19.34 32.43 10.68
#